data_AF-K7YNY3-F1
#
_entry.id   AF-K7YNY3-F1
#
_cell.length_a   1.000
_cell.length_b   1.000
_cell.length_c   1.000
_cell.angle_alpha   90.00
_cell.angle_beta   90.00
_cell.angle_gamma   90.00
#
_symmetry.space_group_name_H-M   'P 1'
#
loop_
_entity.id
_entity.type
_entity.pdbx_description
1 polymer ?
#
loop_
_entity_poly.entity_id
_entity_poly.type
_entity_poly.pdbx_seq_one_letter_code
_entity_poly.pdbx_strand_id
1 'polypeptide(L)'
;MQEAIMTNSIFKNKMLGVLLLAVLSLSACAKKDSSSVRVAGRTTNTGTTSGGGVSQGGTTTSGTCGTSSAGKIFDQYASPQFETQVKNFVSATLDPQSLGTVSGNINDRTGVDLFATFKFDSAGSLIPAESNMLIKIFDSYANQVYQGQVIQPYSVSFSQASEGMIDRNTRQFQVKFRDGYGEIIFQGAYDNSIAEGTVYYQNYTAVSGYQPASGTLGNFRMYACSLIK
;
A
#
# COMPACT_ATOMS: atom_id res chain seq x y z
N MET A 1 -45.81 2.50 -63.39
CA MET A 1 -44.37 2.81 -63.31
C MET A 1 -43.81 2.02 -62.15
N GLN A 2 -43.00 1.03 -62.48
CA GLN A 2 -42.40 0.06 -61.56
C GLN A 2 -40.91 0.16 -61.82
N GLU A 3 -40.12 0.60 -60.85
CA GLU A 3 -38.66 0.52 -60.89
C GLU A 3 -38.17 -0.39 -59.77
N ALA A 4 -37.20 -1.20 -60.16
CA ALA A 4 -36.70 -2.35 -59.43
C ALA A 4 -35.50 -2.01 -58.54
N ILE A 5 -35.27 -2.94 -57.62
CA ILE A 5 -34.24 -3.01 -56.59
C ILE A 5 -32.83 -3.11 -57.20
N MET A 6 -31.85 -2.44 -56.59
CA MET A 6 -30.50 -3.02 -56.47
C MET A 6 -29.83 -2.61 -55.15
N THR A 7 -29.69 -3.61 -54.28
CA THR A 7 -28.85 -3.67 -53.07
C THR A 7 -27.37 -3.51 -53.37
N ASN A 8 -26.63 -2.83 -52.48
CA ASN A 8 -25.31 -3.30 -52.04
C ASN A 8 -25.00 -2.79 -50.63
N SER A 9 -24.99 -3.74 -49.69
CA SER A 9 -24.46 -3.61 -48.34
C SER A 9 -23.06 -4.21 -48.32
N ILE A 10 -22.05 -3.45 -47.90
CA ILE A 10 -20.73 -3.99 -47.53
C ILE A 10 -20.21 -3.23 -46.30
N PHE A 11 -20.38 -3.87 -45.14
CA PHE A 11 -19.42 -3.98 -44.04
C PHE A 11 -18.34 -2.90 -43.87
N LYS A 12 -18.34 -2.26 -42.69
CA LYS A 12 -17.19 -2.29 -41.76
C LYS A 12 -17.53 -1.76 -40.36
N ASN A 13 -17.59 -2.71 -39.41
CA ASN A 13 -17.29 -2.52 -38.00
C ASN A 13 -16.03 -1.66 -37.80
N LYS A 14 -16.13 -0.59 -37.00
CA LYS A 14 -15.17 -0.16 -35.96
C LYS A 14 -15.96 0.72 -34.97
N MET A 15 -16.40 0.21 -33.82
CA MET A 15 -15.62 -0.04 -32.60
C MET A 15 -15.01 1.24 -32.02
N LEU A 16 -15.49 1.56 -30.80
CA LEU A 16 -14.84 2.24 -29.67
C LEU A 16 -14.04 3.53 -29.90
N GLY A 17 -14.32 4.49 -29.01
CA GLY A 17 -13.23 5.05 -28.20
C GLY A 17 -13.24 6.56 -28.08
N VAL A 18 -13.96 7.08 -27.08
CA VAL A 18 -13.56 8.30 -26.37
C VAL A 18 -13.92 8.10 -24.90
N LEU A 19 -13.10 7.32 -24.18
CA LEU A 19 -13.08 7.42 -22.72
C LEU A 19 -12.06 8.51 -22.38
N LEU A 20 -12.53 9.56 -21.74
CA LEU A 20 -11.77 10.75 -21.41
C LEU A 20 -10.47 10.40 -20.65
N LEU A 21 -9.36 10.93 -21.18
CA LEU A 21 -8.13 11.21 -20.45
C LEU A 21 -8.42 12.09 -19.24
N ALA A 22 -8.26 11.56 -18.03
CA ALA A 22 -8.25 12.35 -16.82
C ALA A 22 -7.36 11.73 -15.74
N VAL A 23 -6.04 11.61 -16.00
CA VAL A 23 -5.04 11.62 -14.91
C VAL A 23 -3.73 12.22 -15.44
N LEU A 24 -3.69 13.55 -15.56
CA LEU A 24 -2.44 14.29 -15.69
C LEU A 24 -2.07 14.83 -14.30
N SER A 25 -0.96 14.28 -13.77
CA SER A 25 0.02 14.96 -12.93
C SER A 25 -0.51 15.95 -11.87
N LEU A 26 -0.72 15.45 -10.66
CA LEU A 26 -0.58 16.24 -9.45
C LEU A 26 0.57 15.67 -8.62
N SER A 27 1.81 15.88 -9.10
CA SER A 27 2.96 15.96 -8.20
C SER A 27 2.79 17.22 -7.35
N ALA A 28 2.03 17.10 -6.27
CA ALA A 28 1.93 18.14 -5.25
C ALA A 28 3.25 18.20 -4.49
N CYS A 29 4.17 19.03 -4.97
CA CYS A 29 5.23 19.61 -4.14
C CYS A 29 4.57 20.57 -3.14
N ALA A 30 4.20 20.08 -1.95
CA ALA A 30 3.94 20.94 -0.80
C ALA A 30 5.15 20.83 0.14
N LYS A 31 6.11 21.73 -0.07
CA LYS A 31 7.19 21.98 0.89
C LYS A 31 6.58 22.74 2.06
N LYS A 32 6.26 22.02 3.14
CA LYS A 32 6.05 22.60 4.46
C LYS A 32 7.03 21.92 5.40
N ASP A 33 7.95 22.72 5.93
CA ASP A 33 8.95 22.27 6.88
C ASP A 33 8.25 21.63 8.09
N SER A 34 8.75 20.45 8.47
CA SER A 34 8.38 19.66 9.66
C SER A 34 7.05 18.90 9.64
N SER A 35 6.87 17.94 8.73
CA SER A 35 6.12 16.69 9.02
C SER A 35 6.44 15.60 8.00
N SER A 36 6.23 14.33 8.35
CA SER A 36 6.46 13.19 7.45
C SER A 36 5.75 13.38 6.10
N VAL A 37 6.48 13.23 4.99
CA VAL A 37 5.89 13.34 3.64
C VAL A 37 5.57 11.94 3.17
N ARG A 38 4.28 11.68 2.92
CA ARG A 38 3.84 10.43 2.28
C ARG A 38 4.10 10.50 0.79
N VAL A 39 4.58 9.39 0.21
CA VAL A 39 4.55 9.17 -1.24
C VAL A 39 3.60 8.00 -1.52
N ALA A 40 2.60 8.22 -2.38
CA ALA A 40 1.64 7.19 -2.74
C ALA A 40 1.42 7.10 -4.26
N GLY A 41 1.30 5.88 -4.80
CA GLY A 41 1.11 5.66 -6.24
C GLY A 41 1.56 4.29 -6.74
N ARG A 42 1.37 4.06 -8.06
CA ARG A 42 2.04 3.00 -8.83
C ARG A 42 3.18 3.61 -9.63
N THR A 43 4.40 3.11 -9.48
CA THR A 43 5.53 3.52 -10.32
C THR A 43 5.46 2.85 -11.69
N THR A 44 5.71 3.58 -12.78
CA THR A 44 5.89 3.02 -14.12
C THR A 44 7.38 2.90 -14.41
N ASN A 45 7.98 1.73 -14.17
CA ASN A 45 9.37 1.50 -14.60
C ASN A 45 9.38 1.11 -16.09
N THR A 46 9.63 2.06 -16.97
CA THR A 46 10.02 1.80 -18.37
C THR A 46 11.49 1.39 -18.44
N GLY A 47 11.79 0.13 -18.15
CA GLY A 47 13.00 -0.57 -18.64
C GLY A 47 14.34 -0.35 -17.93
N THR A 48 15.07 -1.47 -17.80
CA THR A 48 16.50 -1.69 -17.46
C THR A 48 16.97 -1.49 -15.99
N THR A 49 17.06 -2.63 -15.31
CA THR A 49 17.87 -3.04 -14.15
C THR A 49 18.93 -2.10 -13.55
N SER A 50 18.78 -1.78 -12.25
CA SER A 50 19.76 -2.11 -11.19
C SER A 50 19.21 -1.76 -9.80
N GLY A 51 19.12 -2.74 -8.89
CA GLY A 51 18.99 -2.53 -7.44
C GLY A 51 17.70 -3.07 -6.81
N GLY A 52 17.78 -4.29 -6.26
CA GLY A 52 16.78 -4.84 -5.34
C GLY A 52 15.68 -5.68 -5.98
N GLY A 53 16.05 -6.82 -6.57
CA GLY A 53 15.07 -7.85 -6.94
C GLY A 53 14.37 -8.38 -5.69
N VAL A 54 13.17 -7.91 -5.41
CA VAL A 54 12.23 -8.61 -4.53
C VAL A 54 11.41 -9.51 -5.44
N SER A 55 11.82 -10.77 -5.50
CA SER A 55 11.11 -11.79 -6.28
C SER A 55 9.72 -12.04 -5.70
N GLN A 56 8.75 -11.95 -6.60
CA GLN A 56 7.47 -12.64 -6.71
C GLN A 56 6.83 -13.32 -5.49
N GLY A 57 5.51 -13.10 -5.38
CA GLY A 57 4.57 -13.91 -4.62
C GLY A 57 4.90 -15.40 -4.68
N GLY A 58 5.38 -15.88 -3.55
CA GLY A 58 5.61 -17.26 -3.19
C GLY A 58 5.47 -17.32 -1.68
N THR A 59 5.01 -18.46 -1.17
CA THR A 59 4.88 -18.78 0.26
C THR A 59 5.97 -18.08 1.04
N THR A 60 5.62 -17.23 2.01
CA THR A 60 6.60 -16.55 2.87
C THR A 60 7.39 -17.61 3.63
N THR A 61 8.50 -18.07 3.05
CA THR A 61 9.55 -18.71 3.82
C THR A 61 10.13 -17.63 4.70
N SER A 62 9.78 -17.75 5.97
CA SER A 62 10.44 -17.19 7.15
C SER A 62 11.91 -16.87 6.87
N GLY A 63 12.20 -15.65 6.39
CA GLY A 63 13.55 -15.19 6.15
C GLY A 63 14.27 -14.96 7.48
N THR A 64 15.51 -15.41 7.59
CA THR A 64 16.37 -15.03 8.70
C THR A 64 16.61 -13.51 8.65
N CYS A 65 16.85 -12.86 9.81
CA CYS A 65 17.23 -11.45 9.85
C CYS A 65 18.33 -11.15 8.81
N GLY A 66 17.99 -10.50 7.69
CA GLY A 66 18.93 -10.15 6.62
C GLY A 66 18.59 -10.62 5.19
N THR A 67 17.63 -11.54 4.97
CA THR A 67 17.31 -12.01 3.59
C THR A 67 15.92 -11.64 3.08
N SER A 68 14.94 -11.40 3.96
CA SER A 68 13.69 -10.73 3.61
C SER A 68 13.14 -9.97 4.82
N SER A 69 13.18 -8.65 4.76
CA SER A 69 12.68 -7.74 5.80
C SER A 69 11.20 -7.38 5.63
N ALA A 70 10.46 -8.13 4.80
CA ALA A 70 9.06 -7.87 4.54
C ALA A 70 8.18 -8.53 5.61
N GLY A 71 7.46 -7.70 6.37
CA GLY A 71 6.29 -8.11 7.13
C GLY A 71 5.04 -8.16 6.25
N LYS A 72 3.91 -8.48 6.88
CA LYS A 72 2.58 -8.54 6.25
C LYS A 72 1.58 -7.77 7.08
N ILE A 73 0.63 -7.11 6.42
CA ILE A 73 -0.63 -6.64 7.03
C ILE A 73 -1.74 -7.52 6.48
N PHE A 74 -2.52 -8.14 7.36
CA PHE A 74 -3.45 -9.20 7.00
C PHE A 74 -4.66 -9.20 7.94
N ASP A 75 -5.68 -9.97 7.60
CA ASP A 75 -6.80 -10.26 8.48
C ASP A 75 -6.74 -11.75 8.85
N GLN A 76 -6.60 -12.05 10.14
CA GLN A 76 -6.50 -13.44 10.62
C GLN A 76 -7.71 -14.29 10.21
N TYR A 77 -8.87 -13.68 10.02
CA TYR A 77 -10.10 -14.36 9.62
C TYR A 77 -10.36 -14.30 8.11
N ALA A 78 -9.48 -13.68 7.34
CA ALA A 78 -9.61 -13.45 5.90
C ALA A 78 -11.00 -12.92 5.51
N SER A 79 -11.54 -11.99 6.30
CA SER A 79 -12.89 -11.50 6.10
C SER A 79 -12.97 -10.58 4.87
N PRO A 80 -14.14 -10.47 4.22
CA PRO A 80 -14.36 -9.50 3.14
C PRO A 80 -14.17 -8.03 3.58
N GLN A 81 -14.13 -7.76 4.89
CA GLN A 81 -13.92 -6.42 5.42
C GLN A 81 -12.49 -5.94 5.19
N PHE A 82 -11.50 -6.84 5.10
CA PHE A 82 -10.11 -6.45 4.89
C PHE A 82 -9.93 -5.64 3.60
N GLU A 83 -10.47 -6.12 2.48
CA GLU A 83 -10.39 -5.40 1.20
C GLU A 83 -11.04 -4.02 1.31
N THR A 84 -12.18 -3.93 2.00
CA THR A 84 -12.88 -2.66 2.23
C THR A 84 -12.01 -1.69 3.04
N GLN A 85 -11.32 -2.17 4.08
CA GLN A 85 -10.41 -1.35 4.89
C GLN A 85 -9.19 -0.89 4.11
N VAL A 86 -8.61 -1.75 3.27
CA VAL A 86 -7.49 -1.36 2.38
C VAL A 86 -7.94 -0.28 1.39
N LYS A 87 -9.11 -0.44 0.77
CA LYS A 87 -9.69 0.54 -0.15
C LYS A 87 -10.00 1.87 0.53
N ASN A 88 -10.54 1.83 1.74
CA ASN A 88 -10.78 3.01 2.56
C ASN A 88 -9.46 3.68 2.98
N PHE A 89 -8.41 2.93 3.31
CA PHE A 89 -7.11 3.47 3.65
C PHE A 89 -6.48 4.25 2.48
N VAL A 90 -6.51 3.71 1.27
CA VAL A 90 -5.92 4.39 0.10
C VAL A 90 -6.78 5.53 -0.45
N SER A 91 -8.03 5.67 -0.02
CA SER A 91 -9.00 6.66 -0.54
C SER A 91 -8.55 8.11 -0.39
N ALA A 92 -7.58 8.39 0.49
CA ALA A 92 -6.96 9.71 0.59
C ALA A 92 -6.20 10.14 -0.67
N THR A 93 -5.75 9.18 -1.50
CA THR A 93 -4.80 9.39 -2.59
C THR A 93 -5.13 8.63 -3.88
N LEU A 94 -6.04 7.66 -3.83
CA LEU A 94 -6.44 6.81 -4.94
C LEU A 94 -7.96 6.63 -4.93
N ASP A 95 -8.58 6.63 -6.12
CA ASP A 95 -9.96 6.17 -6.27
C ASP A 95 -10.07 4.70 -5.84
N PRO A 96 -10.84 4.36 -4.79
CA PRO A 96 -11.05 2.99 -4.34
C PRO A 96 -11.50 2.00 -5.42
N GLN A 97 -12.20 2.44 -6.48
CA GLN A 97 -12.60 1.57 -7.59
C GLN A 97 -11.45 1.23 -8.54
N SER A 98 -10.38 2.03 -8.55
CA SER A 98 -9.19 1.77 -9.36
C SER A 98 -8.25 0.73 -8.73
N LEU A 99 -8.48 0.39 -7.47
CA LEU A 99 -7.81 -0.71 -6.80
C LEU A 99 -8.60 -2.01 -7.04
N GLY A 100 -7.90 -3.03 -7.56
CA GLY A 100 -8.45 -4.37 -7.75
C GLY A 100 -8.77 -5.08 -6.43
N THR A 101 -8.97 -6.39 -6.49
CA THR A 101 -9.25 -7.18 -5.29
C THR A 101 -7.99 -7.42 -4.48
N VAL A 102 -8.11 -7.41 -3.15
CA VAL A 102 -6.98 -7.55 -2.20
C VAL A 102 -7.36 -8.56 -1.13
N SER A 103 -6.58 -9.64 -1.01
CA SER A 103 -6.85 -10.66 0.00
C SER A 103 -6.30 -10.26 1.38
N GLY A 104 -7.04 -10.63 2.43
CA GLY A 104 -6.57 -10.59 3.81
C GLY A 104 -5.80 -11.83 4.23
N ASN A 105 -5.72 -12.87 3.40
CA ASN A 105 -4.97 -14.08 3.71
C ASN A 105 -3.48 -13.90 3.37
N ILE A 106 -2.61 -14.19 4.34
CA ILE A 106 -1.15 -14.01 4.23
C ILE A 106 -0.50 -14.86 3.11
N ASN A 107 -1.16 -15.94 2.69
CA ASN A 107 -0.62 -16.88 1.69
C ASN A 107 -1.13 -16.63 0.28
N ASP A 108 -2.08 -15.70 0.10
CA ASP A 108 -2.64 -15.41 -1.22
C ASP A 108 -1.69 -14.55 -2.06
N ARG A 109 -1.92 -14.57 -3.38
CA ARG A 109 -1.13 -13.78 -4.34
C ARG A 109 -1.33 -12.27 -4.15
N THR A 110 -2.54 -11.85 -3.78
CA THR A 110 -2.89 -10.46 -3.48
C THR A 110 -2.81 -10.24 -1.97
N GLY A 111 -2.52 -9.02 -1.54
CA GLY A 111 -2.36 -8.71 -0.12
C GLY A 111 -1.54 -7.45 0.12
N VAL A 112 -1.06 -7.30 1.36
CA VAL A 112 -0.36 -6.10 1.81
C VAL A 112 0.98 -6.47 2.45
N ASP A 113 2.05 -6.03 1.81
CA ASP A 113 3.42 -6.16 2.33
C ASP A 113 3.80 -4.92 3.13
N LEU A 114 4.50 -5.15 4.23
CA LEU A 114 5.01 -4.11 5.12
C LEU A 114 6.54 -4.14 5.15
N PHE A 115 7.16 -2.99 4.93
CA PHE A 115 8.56 -2.75 5.19
C PHE A 115 8.62 -1.60 6.18
N ALA A 116 9.24 -1.80 7.34
CA ALA A 116 9.29 -0.76 8.36
C ALA A 116 10.54 -0.90 9.23
N THR A 117 10.98 0.24 9.76
CA THR A 117 12.03 0.33 10.77
C THR A 117 11.60 1.39 11.78
N PHE A 118 11.55 1.01 13.05
CA PHE A 118 11.21 1.84 14.19
C PHE A 118 12.43 1.88 15.10
N LYS A 119 13.09 3.03 15.14
CA LYS A 119 14.26 3.24 15.99
C LYS A 119 13.84 3.94 17.27
N PHE A 120 14.24 3.39 18.41
CA PHE A 120 13.98 3.99 19.71
C PHE A 120 15.29 4.35 20.41
N ASP A 121 15.26 5.42 21.21
CA ASP A 121 16.38 5.75 22.08
C ASP A 121 16.45 4.81 23.30
N SER A 122 17.41 5.07 24.20
CA SER A 122 17.59 4.31 25.43
C SER A 122 16.47 4.51 26.45
N ALA A 123 15.73 5.63 26.36
CA ALA A 123 14.59 5.93 27.23
C ALA A 123 13.28 5.31 26.72
N GLY A 124 13.28 4.73 25.51
CA GLY A 124 12.12 4.11 24.89
C GLY A 124 11.27 5.10 24.07
N SER A 125 11.77 6.30 23.79
CA SER A 125 11.12 7.23 22.87
C SER A 125 11.54 6.95 21.43
N LEU A 126 10.61 7.07 20.48
CA LEU A 126 10.91 6.91 19.06
C LEU A 126 11.84 8.04 18.57
N ILE A 127 12.82 7.69 17.74
CA ILE A 127 13.65 8.64 16.99
C ILE A 127 12.99 8.83 15.60
N PRO A 128 12.23 9.92 15.36
CA PRO A 128 11.34 9.99 14.20
C PRO A 128 12.07 10.00 12.86
N ALA A 129 13.21 10.71 12.79
CA ALA A 129 14.03 10.84 11.58
C ALA A 129 14.71 9.52 11.16
N GLU A 130 14.80 8.55 12.05
CA GLU A 130 15.39 7.24 11.80
C GLU A 130 14.35 6.13 11.70
N SER A 131 13.06 6.49 11.73
CA SER A 131 11.95 5.55 11.69
C SER A 131 11.15 5.75 10.41
N ASN A 132 11.05 4.73 9.57
CA ASN A 132 10.44 4.83 8.24
C ASN A 132 9.53 3.62 7.96
N MET A 133 8.68 3.76 6.94
CA MET A 133 7.87 2.65 6.46
C MET A 133 7.53 2.73 4.98
N LEU A 134 7.20 1.58 4.41
CA LEU A 134 6.64 1.39 3.08
C LEU A 134 5.62 0.24 3.14
N ILE A 135 4.38 0.55 2.78
CA ILE A 135 3.33 -0.42 2.51
C ILE A 135 3.25 -0.63 1.00
N LYS A 136 3.23 -1.89 0.56
CA LYS A 136 2.93 -2.26 -0.83
C LYS A 136 1.65 -3.09 -0.87
N ILE A 137 0.68 -2.62 -1.63
CA ILE A 137 -0.61 -3.29 -1.84
C ILE A 137 -0.58 -3.97 -3.20
N PHE A 138 -0.58 -5.30 -3.16
CA PHE A 138 -0.66 -6.17 -4.32
C PHE A 138 -2.14 -6.51 -4.55
N ASP A 139 -2.77 -5.81 -5.48
CA ASP A 139 -4.14 -6.12 -5.90
C ASP A 139 -4.17 -7.10 -7.08
N SER A 140 -5.38 -7.43 -7.55
CA SER A 140 -5.54 -8.35 -8.69
C SER A 140 -4.80 -7.91 -9.96
N TYR A 141 -4.60 -6.60 -10.16
CA TYR A 141 -3.87 -6.05 -11.30
C TYR A 141 -2.34 -6.05 -11.12
N ALA A 142 -1.85 -6.03 -9.87
CA ALA A 142 -0.42 -6.02 -9.60
C ALA A 142 0.30 -7.23 -10.22
N ASN A 143 1.48 -6.97 -10.77
CA ASN A 143 2.34 -7.89 -11.52
C ASN A 143 1.74 -8.44 -12.84
N GLN A 144 0.58 -7.96 -13.27
CA GLN A 144 0.07 -8.26 -14.62
C GLN A 144 0.74 -7.35 -15.66
N VAL A 145 0.87 -7.86 -16.89
CA VAL A 145 1.37 -7.08 -18.02
C VAL A 145 0.20 -6.42 -18.73
N TYR A 146 0.24 -5.10 -18.84
CA TYR A 146 -0.73 -4.30 -19.60
C TYR A 146 0.04 -3.36 -20.53
N GLN A 147 -0.29 -3.40 -21.82
CA GLN A 147 0.41 -2.64 -22.87
C GLN A 147 1.95 -2.78 -22.82
N GLY A 148 2.43 -3.98 -22.52
CA GLY A 148 3.88 -4.28 -22.43
C GLY A 148 4.56 -3.81 -21.15
N GLN A 149 3.84 -3.22 -20.20
CA GLN A 149 4.37 -2.80 -18.90
C GLN A 149 3.82 -3.67 -17.76
N VAL A 150 4.66 -4.00 -16.78
CA VAL A 150 4.22 -4.68 -15.56
C VAL A 150 3.61 -3.66 -14.62
N ILE A 151 2.33 -3.85 -14.27
CA ILE A 151 1.62 -3.02 -13.31
C ILE A 151 2.26 -3.21 -11.92
N GLN A 152 2.84 -2.14 -11.38
CA GLN A 152 3.45 -2.17 -10.05
C GLN A 152 2.39 -2.18 -8.93
N PRO A 153 2.74 -2.69 -7.73
CA PRO A 153 1.90 -2.57 -6.54
C PRO A 153 1.62 -1.11 -6.20
N TYR A 154 0.46 -0.83 -5.61
CA TYR A 154 0.21 0.50 -5.06
C TYR A 154 1.01 0.67 -3.78
N SER A 155 1.85 1.69 -3.71
CA SER A 155 2.73 1.93 -2.57
C SER A 155 2.24 3.10 -1.73
N VAL A 156 2.44 3.03 -0.42
CA VAL A 156 2.30 4.13 0.53
C VAL A 156 3.54 4.14 1.41
N SER A 157 4.38 5.17 1.32
CA SER A 157 5.60 5.27 2.13
C SER A 157 5.64 6.52 2.98
N PHE A 158 6.31 6.43 4.12
CA PHE A 158 6.67 7.56 4.97
C PHE A 158 8.17 7.50 5.26
N SER A 159 8.87 8.61 5.03
CA SER A 159 10.32 8.71 5.24
C SER A 159 10.72 8.89 6.70
N GLN A 160 9.80 9.36 7.54
CA GLN A 160 10.00 9.59 8.96
C GLN A 160 8.70 9.33 9.71
N ALA A 161 8.78 8.89 10.96
CA ALA A 161 7.62 8.81 11.83
C ALA A 161 7.25 10.18 12.39
N SER A 162 6.13 10.24 13.10
CA SER A 162 5.69 11.44 13.82
C SER A 162 5.96 11.32 15.32
N GLU A 163 5.62 10.18 15.91
CA GLU A 163 5.84 9.89 17.34
C GLU A 163 5.76 8.39 17.61
N GLY A 164 6.26 7.96 18.77
CA GLY A 164 6.10 6.58 19.22
C GLY A 164 6.84 6.31 20.53
N MET A 165 6.54 5.17 21.11
CA MET A 165 7.11 4.71 22.37
C MET A 165 7.26 3.18 22.37
N ILE A 166 8.26 2.70 23.10
CA ILE A 166 8.48 1.28 23.39
C ILE A 166 8.68 1.10 24.89
N ASP A 167 7.92 0.18 25.47
CA ASP A 167 8.17 -0.32 26.82
C ASP A 167 8.94 -1.63 26.70
N ARG A 168 10.23 -1.60 27.06
CA ARG A 168 11.13 -2.76 26.97
C ARG A 168 10.86 -3.80 28.06
N ASN A 169 10.17 -3.44 29.14
CA ASN A 169 9.81 -4.36 30.23
C ASN A 169 8.61 -5.22 29.83
N THR A 170 7.56 -4.58 29.30
CA THR A 170 6.35 -5.28 28.82
C THR A 170 6.47 -5.74 27.37
N ARG A 171 7.52 -5.32 26.66
CA ARG A 171 7.78 -5.57 25.23
C ARG A 171 6.63 -5.12 24.33
N GLN A 172 6.05 -3.96 24.66
CA GLN A 172 4.97 -3.34 23.90
C GLN A 172 5.47 -2.07 23.22
N PHE A 173 4.88 -1.72 22.09
CA PHE A 173 5.20 -0.49 21.37
C PHE A 173 3.98 0.13 20.68
N GLN A 174 4.08 1.43 20.45
CA GLN A 174 3.19 2.17 19.58
C GLN A 174 4.01 3.14 18.72
N VAL A 175 3.75 3.19 17.41
CA VAL A 175 4.42 4.09 16.46
C VAL A 175 3.39 4.71 15.53
N LYS A 176 3.46 6.02 15.35
CA LYS A 176 2.55 6.79 14.50
C LYS A 176 3.31 7.50 13.40
N PHE A 177 2.80 7.41 12.18
CA PHE A 177 3.17 8.23 11.04
C PHE A 177 2.00 9.13 10.68
N ARG A 178 2.25 10.41 10.37
CA ARG A 178 1.21 11.40 10.08
C ARG A 178 1.67 12.44 9.08
N ASP A 179 0.84 12.67 8.08
CA ASP A 179 1.03 13.66 7.03
C ASP A 179 -0.25 14.48 6.79
N GLY A 180 -0.31 15.23 5.68
CA GLY A 180 -1.50 16.00 5.30
C GLY A 180 -2.70 15.14 4.88
N TYR A 181 -2.46 13.90 4.46
CA TYR A 181 -3.52 12.98 4.02
C TYR A 181 -4.14 12.19 5.18
N GLY A 182 -3.40 11.97 6.26
CA GLY A 182 -3.90 11.21 7.40
C GLY A 182 -2.81 10.74 8.36
N GLU A 183 -3.15 9.71 9.13
CA GLU A 183 -2.22 9.00 10.01
C GLU A 183 -2.38 7.49 9.93
N ILE A 184 -1.30 6.79 10.27
CA ILE A 184 -1.23 5.35 10.43
C ILE A 184 -0.51 5.03 11.74
N ILE A 185 -1.09 4.14 12.53
CA ILE A 185 -0.62 3.78 13.87
C ILE A 185 -0.38 2.28 13.93
N PHE A 186 0.85 1.90 14.29
CA PHE A 186 1.23 0.55 14.64
C PHE A 186 1.16 0.42 16.16
N GLN A 187 0.39 -0.52 16.66
CA GLN A 187 0.38 -0.88 18.07
C GLN A 187 0.57 -2.38 18.19
N GLY A 188 1.57 -2.81 18.95
CA GLY A 188 1.91 -4.21 19.03
C GLY A 188 2.80 -4.58 20.20
N ALA A 189 3.17 -5.85 20.19
CA ALA A 189 4.15 -6.42 21.09
C ALA A 189 5.24 -7.13 20.28
N TYR A 190 6.35 -7.44 20.93
CA TYR A 190 7.44 -8.17 20.31
C TYR A 190 8.08 -9.17 21.26
N ASP A 191 8.66 -10.20 20.69
CA ASP A 191 9.60 -11.09 21.36
C ASP A 191 10.97 -11.03 20.68
N ASN A 192 11.80 -12.04 20.91
CA ASN A 192 13.15 -12.08 20.33
C ASN A 192 13.15 -12.42 18.82
N SER A 193 12.00 -12.79 18.25
CA SER A 193 11.84 -13.26 16.87
C SER A 193 10.87 -12.38 16.10
N ILE A 194 9.67 -12.15 16.63
CA ILE A 194 8.53 -11.55 15.91
C ILE A 194 8.04 -10.32 16.66
N ALA A 195 7.66 -9.31 15.88
CA ALA A 195 6.81 -8.22 16.30
C ALA A 195 5.47 -8.34 15.57
N GLU A 196 4.38 -8.24 16.32
CA GLU A 196 3.03 -8.36 15.80
C GLU A 196 2.05 -7.47 16.56
N GLY A 197 0.92 -7.18 15.92
CA GLY A 197 -0.07 -6.28 16.51
C GLY A 197 -1.12 -5.85 15.50
N THR A 198 -1.63 -4.64 15.69
CA THR A 198 -2.71 -4.06 14.88
C THR A 198 -2.24 -2.76 14.23
N VAL A 199 -2.68 -2.55 13.00
CA VAL A 199 -2.47 -1.32 12.24
C VAL A 199 -3.80 -0.57 12.14
N TYR A 200 -3.80 0.67 12.61
CA TYR A 200 -4.93 1.60 12.51
C TYR A 200 -4.62 2.70 11.52
N TYR A 201 -5.64 3.26 10.89
CA TYR A 201 -5.49 4.42 10.03
C TYR A 201 -6.63 5.42 10.26
N GLN A 202 -6.34 6.68 9.95
CA GLN A 202 -7.33 7.74 9.81
C GLN A 202 -6.92 8.64 8.65
N ASN A 203 -7.77 8.72 7.65
CA ASN A 203 -7.63 9.67 6.56
C ASN A 203 -8.28 10.99 6.98
N TYR A 204 -7.60 12.10 6.74
CA TYR A 204 -8.13 13.46 6.94
C TYR A 204 -8.80 14.00 5.68
N THR A 205 -8.42 13.44 4.52
CA THR A 205 -8.97 13.78 3.21
C THR A 205 -9.37 12.52 2.45
N ALA A 206 -10.17 12.68 1.40
CA ALA A 206 -10.46 11.62 0.43
C ALA A 206 -10.48 12.22 -0.98
N VAL A 207 -10.23 11.40 -1.99
CA VAL A 207 -10.43 11.81 -3.39
C VAL A 207 -11.91 12.11 -3.64
N SER A 208 -12.18 12.91 -4.69
CA SER A 208 -13.53 13.38 -5.00
C SER A 208 -14.55 12.24 -5.09
N GLY A 209 -15.72 12.42 -4.48
CA GLY A 209 -16.78 11.40 -4.41
C GLY A 209 -16.70 10.46 -3.21
N TYR A 210 -15.64 10.54 -2.41
CA TYR A 210 -15.45 9.76 -1.19
C TYR A 210 -15.40 10.66 0.04
N GLN A 211 -15.55 10.06 1.23
CA GLN A 211 -15.42 10.73 2.52
C GLN A 211 -14.16 10.24 3.24
N PRO A 212 -13.50 11.09 4.05
CA PRO A 212 -12.43 10.65 4.92
C PRO A 212 -12.88 9.48 5.78
N ALA A 213 -12.04 8.45 5.88
CA ALA A 213 -12.35 7.20 6.54
C ALA A 213 -11.29 6.86 7.60
N SER A 214 -11.67 6.10 8.62
CA SER A 214 -10.77 5.61 9.65
C SER A 214 -11.16 4.20 10.07
N GLY A 215 -10.20 3.43 10.54
CA GLY A 215 -10.47 2.09 11.07
C GLY A 215 -9.21 1.28 11.32
N THR A 216 -9.43 -0.01 11.51
CA THR A 216 -8.36 -1.01 11.57
C THR A 216 -8.04 -1.46 10.16
N LEU A 217 -6.81 -1.27 9.70
CA LEU A 217 -6.33 -1.78 8.42
C LEU A 217 -6.17 -3.31 8.47
N GLY A 218 -5.65 -3.82 9.58
CA GLY A 218 -5.48 -5.26 9.82
C GLY A 218 -4.50 -5.54 10.94
N ASN A 219 -4.18 -6.82 11.13
CA ASN A 219 -3.07 -7.25 11.96
C ASN A 219 -1.76 -7.18 11.17
N PHE A 220 -0.64 -6.92 11.83
CA PHE A 220 0.67 -7.06 11.20
C PHE A 220 1.52 -8.12 11.89
N ARG A 221 2.43 -8.70 11.13
CA ARG A 221 3.50 -9.58 11.62
C ARG A 221 4.77 -9.33 10.83
N MET A 222 5.89 -9.17 11.54
CA MET A 222 7.22 -8.94 10.97
C MET A 222 8.29 -9.45 11.94
N TYR A 223 9.50 -9.73 11.46
CA TYR A 223 10.62 -10.03 12.36
C TYR A 223 10.95 -8.82 13.25
N ALA A 224 11.03 -9.07 14.57
CA ALA A 224 11.35 -8.04 15.56
C ALA A 224 12.69 -7.36 15.23
N CYS A 225 13.71 -8.14 14.84
CA CYS A 225 15.04 -7.62 14.46
C CYS A 225 15.04 -6.69 13.24
N SER A 226 14.03 -6.80 12.36
CA SER A 226 13.88 -5.95 11.19
C SER A 226 13.08 -4.70 11.54
N LEU A 227 12.05 -4.85 12.39
CA LEU A 227 11.14 -3.78 12.74
C LEU A 227 11.70 -2.84 13.81
N ILE A 228 12.30 -3.36 14.89
CA ILE A 228 12.70 -2.59 16.07
C ILE A 228 14.22 -2.47 16.11
N LYS A 229 14.72 -1.24 16.21
CA LYS A 229 16.15 -0.88 16.28
C LYS A 229 16.47 -0.07 17.54
#